data_AF-A0A0C3N3W8-F1
#
_entry.id   AF-A0A0C3N3W8-F1
#
_cell.length_a   1.000
_cell.length_b   1.000
_cell.length_c   1.000
_cell.angle_alpha   90.00
_cell.angle_beta   90.00
_cell.angle_gamma   90.00
#
_symmetry.space_group_name_H-M   'P 1'
#
loop_
_entity.id
_entity.type
_entity.pdbx_description
1 polymer ?
#
loop_
_entity_poly.entity_id
_entity_poly.type
_entity_poly.pdbx_seq_one_letter_code
_entity_poly.pdbx_strand_id
1 'polypeptide(L)'
;MVTGHTPLENTKFVLNGTGVAGLFGGEEAVASIASVHVFAGRRWLGWYNSPGSYIMGMRFSRLASSAIVSLPQDNREQVQTDLGSLFEYNGQKGPKFRAVHSGATLSETGHLAALFMKECTELHAIRIKGRQTQPVNVTIANLHHVPPREKSPKLLRSRAPFYASVPVLVSLGTCAACGWYQDWFSFAVILFGVIVSGISCLVIGSGTFRFMHPEPAPGSPPGDGILGCEEEIALLKGREGAVNAVTRGRFSLIFWSKDARRSVGLIRMCSIILVIQAIAQLILVPQSSLFGQFMFVASVAVSWLYNLWLWSFDKEKVQRELLKEVLDDPPLSKYVLGTRTSMVIFVLLALDLDDPEDVMNFLLPPSTRAWKIWKAAVIRRLRSHKKLEFDASDWDDSSLSGEEQQMLKTLFKDAQDAYEGFKEHEEQILSCSKIK
;
A
#
# COMPACT_ATOMS: atom_id res chain seq x y z
N MET A 1 -35.34 47.21 -1.97
CA MET A 1 -35.02 47.03 -3.40
C MET A 1 -33.75 47.81 -3.69
N VAL A 2 -32.59 47.15 -3.70
CA VAL A 2 -31.35 47.74 -4.20
C VAL A 2 -31.18 47.18 -5.60
N THR A 3 -31.47 48.00 -6.61
CA THR A 3 -31.18 47.72 -8.02
C THR A 3 -29.69 47.93 -8.25
N GLY A 4 -28.87 46.96 -7.84
CA GLY A 4 -27.47 46.89 -8.24
C GLY A 4 -27.40 46.26 -9.63
N HIS A 5 -26.74 46.93 -10.59
CA HIS A 5 -26.43 46.35 -11.88
C HIS A 5 -25.74 45.00 -11.71
N THR A 6 -26.22 43.97 -12.40
CA THR A 6 -25.58 42.66 -12.41
C THR A 6 -24.21 42.81 -13.11
N PRO A 7 -23.09 42.42 -12.48
CA PRO A 7 -21.80 42.44 -13.15
C PRO A 7 -21.86 41.57 -14.42
N LEU A 8 -21.32 42.05 -15.55
CA LEU A 8 -21.25 41.34 -16.85
C LEU A 8 -22.57 41.20 -17.64
N GLU A 9 -23.65 41.89 -17.24
CA GLU A 9 -24.98 41.84 -17.90
C GLU A 9 -24.96 42.19 -19.41
N ASN A 10 -23.97 42.98 -19.86
CA ASN A 10 -23.83 43.41 -21.25
C ASN A 10 -22.98 42.49 -22.15
N THR A 11 -22.53 41.33 -21.66
CA THR A 11 -21.69 40.41 -22.46
C THR A 11 -22.50 39.27 -23.06
N LYS A 12 -22.41 39.06 -24.38
CA LYS A 12 -23.12 37.98 -25.13
C LYS A 12 -22.34 36.66 -25.18
N PHE A 13 -21.41 36.48 -24.26
CA PHE A 13 -20.62 35.25 -24.19
C PHE A 13 -21.43 34.20 -23.42
N VAL A 14 -21.38 32.93 -23.81
CA VAL A 14 -21.91 31.83 -23.00
C VAL A 14 -20.73 30.92 -22.73
N LEU A 15 -20.31 30.82 -21.47
CA LEU A 15 -19.21 29.95 -21.11
C LEU A 15 -19.71 28.51 -21.22
N ASN A 16 -19.15 27.74 -22.16
CA ASN A 16 -19.49 26.32 -22.33
C ASN A 16 -18.82 25.46 -21.23
N GLY A 17 -19.15 25.77 -19.96
CA GLY A 17 -18.59 25.14 -18.76
C GLY A 17 -19.23 23.79 -18.40
N THR A 18 -20.17 23.31 -19.22
CA THR A 18 -20.92 22.06 -19.04
C THR A 18 -20.02 20.84 -18.90
N GLY A 19 -18.89 20.78 -19.62
CA GLY A 19 -17.93 19.70 -19.47
C GLY A 19 -17.21 19.69 -18.11
N VAL A 20 -16.94 20.86 -17.54
CA VAL A 20 -15.87 21.09 -16.54
C VAL A 20 -16.21 20.60 -15.12
N ALA A 21 -17.49 20.47 -14.75
CA ALA A 21 -17.84 20.14 -13.36
C ALA A 21 -18.26 18.68 -13.13
N GLY A 22 -18.96 18.05 -14.09
CA GLY A 22 -19.44 16.68 -13.93
C GLY A 22 -18.38 15.61 -14.25
N LEU A 23 -17.50 15.88 -15.21
CA LEU A 23 -16.59 14.88 -15.81
C LEU A 23 -15.10 15.16 -15.54
N PHE A 24 -14.69 16.42 -15.41
CA PHE A 24 -13.30 16.74 -15.03
C PHE A 24 -13.09 16.60 -13.53
N GLY A 25 -11.85 16.31 -13.11
CA GLY A 25 -11.47 16.28 -11.70
C GLY A 25 -11.97 15.08 -10.89
N GLY A 26 -12.59 14.07 -11.54
CA GLY A 26 -13.23 12.95 -10.86
C GLY A 26 -12.27 11.98 -10.19
N GLU A 27 -11.12 11.70 -10.79
CA GLU A 27 -10.14 10.79 -10.17
C GLU A 27 -9.44 11.47 -8.97
N GLU A 28 -9.21 12.78 -9.04
CA GLU A 28 -8.69 13.59 -7.94
C GLU A 28 -9.70 13.67 -6.80
N ALA A 29 -10.98 13.86 -7.12
CA ALA A 29 -12.06 13.90 -6.13
C ALA A 29 -12.28 12.54 -5.45
N VAL A 30 -12.20 11.44 -6.20
CA VAL A 30 -12.24 10.07 -5.64
C VAL A 30 -11.07 9.84 -4.70
N ALA A 31 -9.84 10.13 -5.13
CA ALA A 31 -8.65 10.00 -4.27
C ALA A 31 -8.72 10.88 -3.02
N SER A 32 -9.32 12.07 -3.14
CA SER A 32 -9.58 12.98 -2.03
C SER A 32 -10.54 12.34 -1.01
N ILE A 33 -11.68 11.80 -1.43
CA ILE A 33 -12.59 11.08 -0.54
C ILE A 33 -11.90 9.89 0.12
N ALA A 34 -11.11 9.17 -0.66
CA ALA A 34 -10.46 7.97 -0.21
C ALA A 34 -9.48 8.26 0.96
N SER A 35 -8.82 9.41 0.91
CA SER A 35 -7.93 9.89 1.98
C SER A 35 -8.67 10.48 3.20
N VAL A 36 -10.00 10.46 3.26
CA VAL A 36 -10.80 10.67 4.49
C VAL A 36 -10.48 9.65 5.56
N HIS A 37 -10.12 8.44 5.14
CA HIS A 37 -9.80 7.32 6.02
C HIS A 37 -8.35 7.30 6.49
N VAL A 38 -7.52 8.15 5.91
CA VAL A 38 -6.09 8.26 6.23
C VAL A 38 -5.82 9.43 7.17
N PHE A 39 -6.47 10.58 6.92
CA PHE A 39 -6.22 11.82 7.66
C PHE A 39 -7.31 12.10 8.70
N ALA A 40 -6.89 12.34 9.94
CA ALA A 40 -7.80 12.65 11.04
C ALA A 40 -8.61 13.94 10.77
N GLY A 41 -9.90 13.92 11.11
CA GLY A 41 -10.79 15.09 11.05
C GLY A 41 -11.39 15.41 9.67
N ARG A 42 -10.87 14.82 8.59
CA ARG A 42 -11.29 15.14 7.22
C ARG A 42 -12.74 14.77 6.90
N ARG A 43 -13.32 13.79 7.59
CA ARG A 43 -14.72 13.38 7.39
C ARG A 43 -15.71 14.54 7.47
N TRP A 44 -15.37 15.59 8.22
CA TRP A 44 -16.22 16.78 8.44
C TRP A 44 -15.93 17.93 7.47
N LEU A 45 -14.99 17.80 6.54
CA LEU A 45 -14.45 18.92 5.76
C LEU A 45 -14.68 18.78 4.25
N GLY A 46 -15.62 17.93 3.84
CA GLY A 46 -16.06 17.76 2.45
C GLY A 46 -17.15 18.74 1.99
N TRP A 47 -17.40 19.83 2.72
CA TRP A 47 -18.52 20.76 2.45
C TRP A 47 -18.17 21.82 1.39
N TYR A 48 -17.80 21.38 0.20
CA TYR A 48 -17.46 22.27 -0.91
C TYR A 48 -17.99 21.73 -2.24
N ASN A 49 -18.10 22.59 -3.25
CA ASN A 49 -18.61 22.19 -4.56
C ASN A 49 -17.53 21.44 -5.35
N SER A 50 -17.38 20.14 -5.09
CA SER A 50 -16.35 19.31 -5.71
C SER A 50 -16.65 19.04 -7.20
N PRO A 51 -15.64 19.10 -8.08
CA PRO A 51 -15.74 18.54 -9.42
C PRO A 51 -15.90 17.02 -9.39
N GLY A 52 -16.33 16.44 -10.52
CA GLY A 52 -16.24 15.00 -10.78
C GLY A 52 -17.31 14.16 -10.10
N SER A 53 -18.45 14.76 -9.75
CA SER A 53 -19.57 14.11 -9.06
C SER A 53 -20.08 12.85 -9.78
N TYR A 54 -20.08 12.82 -11.11
CA TYR A 54 -20.46 11.63 -11.88
C TYR A 54 -19.52 10.45 -11.63
N ILE A 55 -18.20 10.68 -11.73
CA ILE A 55 -17.18 9.64 -11.53
C ILE A 55 -17.21 9.15 -10.07
N MET A 56 -17.32 10.06 -9.10
CA MET A 56 -17.51 9.72 -7.69
C MET A 56 -18.76 8.85 -7.48
N GLY A 57 -19.89 9.22 -8.09
CA GLY A 57 -21.13 8.47 -8.04
C GLY A 57 -20.96 7.05 -8.58
N MET A 58 -20.29 6.89 -9.72
CA MET A 58 -20.00 5.57 -10.30
C MET A 58 -19.10 4.70 -9.39
N ARG A 59 -18.08 5.29 -8.77
CA ARG A 59 -17.21 4.59 -7.81
C ARG A 59 -17.97 4.15 -6.56
N PHE A 60 -18.87 4.98 -6.06
CA PHE A 60 -19.71 4.64 -4.90
C PHE A 60 -20.70 3.51 -5.24
N SER A 61 -21.23 3.49 -6.46
CA SER A 61 -22.07 2.39 -6.94
C SER A 61 -21.30 1.06 -6.96
N ARG A 62 -20.06 1.07 -7.47
CA ARG A 62 -19.17 -0.10 -7.43
C ARG A 62 -18.84 -0.53 -5.99
N LEU A 63 -18.53 0.43 -5.11
CA LEU A 63 -18.29 0.17 -3.69
C LEU A 63 -19.49 -0.54 -3.07
N ALA A 64 -20.70 0.03 -3.22
CA ALA A 64 -21.93 -0.56 -2.70
C ALA A 64 -22.22 -1.96 -3.26
N SER A 65 -21.87 -2.21 -4.52
CA SER A 65 -22.05 -3.52 -5.18
C SER A 65 -21.01 -4.56 -4.72
N SER A 66 -19.81 -4.11 -4.32
CA SER A 66 -18.74 -4.96 -3.79
C SER A 66 -18.85 -5.23 -2.27
N ALA A 67 -19.86 -4.68 -1.62
CA ALA A 67 -20.07 -4.81 -0.19
C ALA A 67 -20.42 -6.26 0.17
N ILE A 68 -19.56 -6.90 0.97
CA ILE A 68 -19.80 -8.23 1.52
C ILE A 68 -20.30 -8.05 2.95
N VAL A 69 -21.49 -8.60 3.22
CA VAL A 69 -22.03 -8.65 4.58
C VAL A 69 -21.39 -9.85 5.28
N SER A 70 -20.55 -9.58 6.27
CA SER A 70 -20.00 -10.59 7.17
C SER A 70 -20.73 -10.53 8.52
N LEU A 71 -21.10 -11.70 9.03
CA LEU A 71 -21.58 -11.87 10.40
C LEU A 71 -20.36 -12.12 11.30
N PRO A 72 -20.02 -11.22 12.23
CA PRO A 72 -18.99 -11.46 13.22
C PRO A 72 -19.55 -12.27 14.39
N GLN A 73 -18.62 -12.82 15.15
CA GLN A 73 -18.79 -13.66 16.35
C GLN A 73 -19.55 -12.98 17.52
N ASP A 74 -19.99 -11.72 17.36
CA ASP A 74 -20.52 -10.85 18.43
C ASP A 74 -21.92 -10.26 18.11
N ASN A 75 -22.73 -10.95 17.29
CA ASN A 75 -24.13 -10.60 16.97
C ASN A 75 -24.39 -9.20 16.34
N ARG A 76 -23.39 -8.55 15.74
CA ARG A 76 -23.57 -7.28 14.99
C ARG A 76 -23.13 -7.42 13.55
N GLU A 77 -24.01 -7.20 12.58
CA GLU A 77 -23.66 -7.28 11.16
C GLU A 77 -22.51 -6.30 10.80
N GLN A 78 -21.51 -6.78 10.05
CA GLN A 78 -20.46 -5.94 9.49
C GLN A 78 -20.58 -5.92 7.98
N VAL A 79 -20.44 -4.73 7.40
CA VAL A 79 -20.21 -4.60 5.96
C VAL A 79 -18.73 -4.40 5.76
N GLN A 80 -18.08 -5.44 5.25
CA GLN A 80 -16.73 -5.32 4.75
C GLN A 80 -16.82 -4.86 3.30
N THR A 81 -16.19 -3.73 3.01
CA THR A 81 -15.92 -3.36 1.62
C THR A 81 -14.44 -3.28 1.41
N ASP A 82 -13.98 -3.94 0.36
CA ASP A 82 -12.58 -3.88 -0.01
C ASP A 82 -12.25 -2.44 -0.42
N LEU A 83 -11.30 -1.85 0.29
CA LEU A 83 -10.86 -0.50 0.00
C LEU A 83 -10.14 -0.44 -1.35
N GLY A 84 -9.62 -1.58 -1.81
CA GLY A 84 -9.08 -1.76 -3.15
C GLY A 84 -10.07 -1.43 -4.27
N SER A 85 -11.38 -1.58 -4.06
CA SER A 85 -12.40 -1.27 -5.08
C SER A 85 -12.67 0.23 -5.24
N LEU A 86 -12.46 1.04 -4.19
CA LEU A 86 -12.66 2.50 -4.22
C LEU A 86 -11.43 3.25 -4.74
N PHE A 87 -10.25 2.72 -4.45
CA PHE A 87 -8.98 3.35 -4.78
C PHE A 87 -8.27 2.76 -6.01
N GLU A 88 -8.86 1.71 -6.63
CA GLU A 88 -8.17 0.88 -7.62
C GLU A 88 -6.84 0.30 -7.09
N TYR A 89 -6.69 0.09 -5.78
CA TYR A 89 -5.49 -0.55 -5.22
C TYR A 89 -5.38 -2.05 -5.52
N ASN A 90 -6.26 -2.58 -6.38
CA ASN A 90 -6.10 -3.93 -6.87
C ASN A 90 -4.94 -3.97 -7.87
N GLY A 91 -3.80 -4.47 -7.41
CA GLY A 91 -3.13 -5.48 -8.23
C GLY A 91 -1.71 -5.23 -8.66
N GLN A 92 -0.89 -4.51 -7.89
CA GLN A 92 0.51 -4.93 -7.87
C GLN A 92 0.59 -6.22 -7.06
N LYS A 93 0.69 -7.33 -7.81
CA LYS A 93 1.00 -8.63 -7.25
C LYS A 93 2.32 -8.49 -6.51
N GLY A 94 2.30 -8.78 -5.22
CA GLY A 94 3.51 -8.84 -4.43
C GLY A 94 4.41 -9.97 -4.92
N PRO A 95 5.72 -9.89 -4.63
CA PRO A 95 6.68 -10.88 -5.07
C PRO A 95 6.35 -12.28 -4.53
N LYS A 96 6.99 -13.29 -5.11
CA LYS A 96 6.95 -14.66 -4.60
C LYS A 96 7.44 -14.71 -3.16
N PHE A 97 6.77 -15.50 -2.32
CA PHE A 97 7.19 -15.78 -0.96
C PHE A 97 7.35 -17.29 -0.76
N ARG A 98 8.40 -17.69 -0.05
CA ARG A 98 8.60 -19.07 0.39
C ARG A 98 8.84 -19.10 1.88
N ALA A 99 7.94 -19.75 2.61
CA ALA A 99 8.13 -20.07 4.02
C ALA A 99 9.20 -21.17 4.13
N VAL A 100 10.11 -20.99 5.06
CA VAL A 100 11.28 -21.85 5.19
C VAL A 100 10.97 -23.06 6.06
N HIS A 101 10.25 -22.88 7.16
CA HIS A 101 9.92 -23.97 8.09
C HIS A 101 8.75 -24.85 7.62
N SER A 102 7.78 -24.28 6.92
CA SER A 102 6.61 -25.03 6.41
C SER A 102 6.75 -25.48 4.96
N GLY A 103 7.77 -24.99 4.24
CA GLY A 103 7.96 -25.22 2.80
C GLY A 103 6.88 -24.59 1.91
N ALA A 104 5.87 -23.92 2.48
CA ALA A 104 4.78 -23.34 1.74
C ALA A 104 5.29 -22.21 0.82
N THR A 105 4.86 -22.25 -0.44
CA THR A 105 5.23 -21.23 -1.43
C THR A 105 3.99 -20.49 -1.89
N LEU A 106 4.02 -19.17 -1.77
CA LEU A 106 3.05 -18.26 -2.37
C LEU A 106 3.66 -17.75 -3.68
N SER A 107 3.06 -18.13 -4.81
CA SER A 107 3.51 -17.65 -6.13
C SER A 107 3.40 -16.13 -6.23
N GLU A 108 2.39 -15.55 -5.61
CA GLU A 108 2.10 -14.12 -5.59
C GLU A 108 1.63 -13.73 -4.19
N THR A 109 2.17 -12.63 -3.66
CA THR A 109 1.76 -12.06 -2.37
C THR A 109 0.87 -10.84 -2.56
N GLY A 110 0.33 -10.28 -1.47
CA GLY A 110 -0.52 -9.09 -1.53
C GLY A 110 0.25 -7.79 -1.83
N HIS A 111 -0.48 -6.72 -2.13
CA HIS A 111 0.07 -5.37 -2.38
C HIS A 111 0.98 -4.87 -1.24
N LEU A 112 0.68 -5.22 0.00
CA LEU A 112 1.52 -4.82 1.14
C LEU A 112 2.92 -5.41 1.09
N ALA A 113 3.07 -6.62 0.55
CA ALA A 113 4.38 -7.21 0.34
C ALA A 113 5.17 -6.49 -0.77
N ALA A 114 4.47 -5.98 -1.81
CA ALA A 114 5.11 -5.14 -2.83
C ALA A 114 5.61 -3.82 -2.22
N LEU A 115 4.77 -3.15 -1.41
CA LEU A 115 5.16 -1.94 -0.69
C LEU A 115 6.32 -2.19 0.28
N PHE A 116 6.30 -3.32 0.98
CA PHE A 116 7.36 -3.73 1.88
C PHE A 116 8.69 -3.96 1.14
N MET A 117 8.66 -4.62 -0.02
CA MET A 117 9.85 -4.77 -0.86
C MET A 117 10.39 -3.43 -1.31
N LYS A 118 9.53 -2.51 -1.74
CA LYS A 118 9.96 -1.17 -2.18
C LYS A 118 10.66 -0.41 -1.05
N GLU A 119 10.16 -0.55 0.18
CA GLU A 119 10.85 -0.03 1.36
C GLU A 119 12.23 -0.66 1.52
N CYS A 120 12.37 -1.97 1.33
CA CYS A 120 13.66 -2.67 1.38
C CYS A 120 14.61 -2.23 0.25
N THR A 121 14.09 -1.92 -0.95
CA THR A 121 14.88 -1.40 -2.09
C THR A 121 15.53 -0.06 -1.76
N GLU A 122 14.80 0.83 -1.07
CA GLU A 122 15.22 2.21 -0.77
C GLU A 122 16.20 2.32 0.42
N LEU A 123 16.42 1.24 1.18
CA LEU A 123 17.35 1.23 2.32
C LEU A 123 18.81 1.38 1.90
N HIS A 124 19.61 1.99 2.80
CA HIS A 124 21.05 2.03 2.65
C HIS A 124 21.66 0.64 2.88
N ALA A 125 22.52 0.21 1.97
CA ALA A 125 23.00 -1.16 1.93
C ALA A 125 24.47 -1.27 2.39
N ILE A 126 24.74 -2.21 3.29
CA ILE A 126 26.09 -2.53 3.76
C ILE A 126 26.71 -3.53 2.80
N ARG A 127 27.85 -3.18 2.20
CA ARG A 127 28.52 -4.06 1.23
C ARG A 127 29.41 -5.08 1.93
N ILE A 128 29.16 -6.35 1.67
CA ILE A 128 30.01 -7.44 2.14
C ILE A 128 31.20 -7.61 1.18
N LYS A 129 32.40 -7.78 1.73
CA LYS A 129 33.62 -8.01 0.95
C LYS A 129 33.56 -9.38 0.26
N GLY A 130 34.17 -9.46 -0.92
CA GLY A 130 34.27 -10.70 -1.68
C GLY A 130 34.33 -10.46 -3.18
N ARG A 131 34.33 -11.56 -3.94
CA ARG A 131 34.26 -11.53 -5.40
C ARG A 131 32.99 -10.82 -5.87
N GLN A 132 33.08 -10.06 -6.95
CA GLN A 132 31.93 -9.36 -7.53
C GLN A 132 31.66 -9.84 -8.94
N THR A 133 30.44 -10.31 -9.15
CA THR A 133 29.91 -10.66 -10.45
C THR A 133 28.61 -9.90 -10.67
N GLN A 134 27.49 -10.45 -10.21
CA GLN A 134 26.19 -9.80 -10.18
C GLN A 134 25.82 -9.58 -8.70
N PRO A 135 25.83 -8.32 -8.21
CA PRO A 135 25.50 -8.05 -6.82
C PRO A 135 24.03 -8.36 -6.54
N VAL A 136 23.76 -8.94 -5.38
CA VAL A 136 22.40 -9.27 -4.90
C VAL A 136 22.15 -8.57 -3.57
N ASN A 137 21.00 -7.92 -3.46
CA ASN A 137 20.56 -7.25 -2.26
C ASN A 137 19.81 -8.22 -1.34
N VAL A 138 20.26 -8.34 -0.10
CA VAL A 138 19.58 -9.11 0.95
C VAL A 138 19.17 -8.17 2.07
N THR A 139 17.88 -8.05 2.31
CA THR A 139 17.34 -7.29 3.45
C THR A 139 16.86 -8.26 4.50
N ILE A 140 17.27 -8.07 5.74
CA ILE A 140 16.78 -8.85 6.88
C ILE A 140 15.78 -7.98 7.62
N ALA A 141 14.54 -8.47 7.70
CA ALA A 141 13.44 -7.82 8.39
C ALA A 141 13.05 -8.65 9.61
N ASN A 142 13.32 -8.12 10.81
CA ASN A 142 12.93 -8.81 12.03
C ASN A 142 11.56 -8.29 12.51
N LEU A 143 10.55 -9.14 12.40
CA LEU A 143 9.16 -8.87 12.73
C LEU A 143 8.86 -9.36 14.16
N HIS A 144 9.27 -8.57 15.16
CA HIS A 144 9.08 -8.90 16.58
C HIS A 144 7.62 -8.79 17.02
N HIS A 145 6.91 -7.80 16.49
CA HIS A 145 5.52 -7.54 16.83
C HIS A 145 4.60 -8.35 15.94
N VAL A 146 3.73 -9.16 16.56
CA VAL A 146 2.59 -9.77 15.86
C VAL A 146 1.40 -8.81 16.01
N PRO A 147 0.96 -8.15 14.93
CA PRO A 147 -0.21 -7.31 15.01
C PRO A 147 -1.44 -8.17 15.39
N PRO A 148 -2.42 -7.59 16.11
CA PRO A 148 -3.71 -8.24 16.27
C PRO A 148 -4.36 -8.47 14.90
N ARG A 149 -5.21 -9.50 14.79
CA ARG A 149 -5.96 -9.84 13.57
C ARG A 149 -6.61 -8.64 12.92
N GLU A 150 -7.13 -7.74 13.74
CA GLU A 150 -7.68 -6.46 13.32
C GLU A 150 -7.02 -5.34 14.10
N LYS A 151 -6.34 -4.43 13.38
CA LYS A 151 -5.76 -3.21 13.96
C LYS A 151 -6.35 -2.00 13.25
N SER A 152 -6.80 -1.01 14.00
CA SER A 152 -7.13 0.30 13.43
C SER A 152 -5.86 1.14 13.49
N PRO A 153 -5.16 1.35 12.37
CA PRO A 153 -3.91 2.09 12.40
C PRO A 153 -4.18 3.55 12.77
N LYS A 154 -3.21 4.18 13.42
CA LYS A 154 -3.33 5.60 13.79
C LYS A 154 -3.45 6.46 12.53
N LEU A 155 -4.53 7.24 12.46
CA LEU A 155 -4.73 8.21 11.38
C LEU A 155 -3.59 9.23 11.36
N LEU A 156 -3.06 9.52 10.17
CA LEU A 156 -2.00 10.51 9.99
C LEU A 156 -2.54 11.90 10.36
N ARG A 157 -1.83 12.59 11.26
CA ARG A 157 -2.15 13.96 11.65
C ARG A 157 -1.52 14.91 10.64
N SER A 158 -2.34 15.41 9.71
CA SER A 158 -1.90 16.35 8.66
C SER A 158 -2.49 17.75 8.88
N ARG A 159 -1.89 18.76 8.23
CA ARG A 159 -2.46 20.11 8.09
C ARG A 159 -3.59 20.18 7.05
N ALA A 160 -3.86 19.09 6.33
CA ALA A 160 -4.96 19.00 5.36
C ALA A 160 -6.31 19.54 5.86
N PRO A 161 -6.73 19.32 7.13
CA PRO A 161 -7.97 19.90 7.65
C PRO A 161 -8.00 21.44 7.64
N PHE A 162 -6.85 22.09 7.84
CA PHE A 162 -6.75 23.55 7.80
C PHE A 162 -6.94 24.07 6.38
N TYR A 163 -6.31 23.43 5.39
CA TYR A 163 -6.43 23.82 3.99
C TYR A 163 -7.80 23.51 3.39
N ALA A 164 -8.54 22.53 3.94
CA ALA A 164 -9.91 22.24 3.55
C ALA A 164 -10.89 23.41 3.81
N SER A 165 -10.54 24.36 4.70
CA SER A 165 -11.37 25.54 4.95
C SER A 165 -11.48 26.46 3.72
N VAL A 166 -10.44 26.52 2.88
CA VAL A 166 -10.38 27.39 1.70
C VAL A 166 -11.48 27.05 0.68
N PRO A 167 -11.58 25.82 0.15
CA PRO A 167 -12.64 25.48 -0.81
C PRO A 167 -14.04 25.56 -0.22
N VAL A 168 -14.21 25.32 1.09
CA VAL A 168 -15.49 25.49 1.79
C VAL A 168 -15.90 26.96 1.80
N LEU A 169 -15.00 27.85 2.24
CA LEU A 169 -15.26 29.29 2.28
C LEU A 169 -15.51 29.87 0.89
N VAL A 170 -14.74 29.44 -0.11
CA VAL A 170 -14.94 29.86 -1.50
C VAL A 170 -16.30 29.38 -2.01
N SER A 171 -16.65 28.10 -1.81
CA SER A 171 -17.94 27.56 -2.28
C SER A 171 -19.13 28.26 -1.63
N LEU A 172 -19.08 28.49 -0.32
CA LEU A 172 -20.12 29.22 0.40
C LEU A 172 -20.17 30.70 0.00
N GLY A 173 -19.01 31.33 -0.23
CA GLY A 173 -18.91 32.71 -0.69
C GLY A 173 -19.49 32.90 -2.09
N THR A 174 -19.15 32.01 -3.04
CA THR A 174 -19.73 32.02 -4.39
C THR A 174 -21.24 31.74 -4.36
N CYS A 175 -21.69 30.86 -3.47
CA CYS A 175 -23.11 30.59 -3.27
C CYS A 175 -23.84 31.86 -2.77
N ALA A 176 -23.36 32.48 -1.69
CA ALA A 176 -23.94 33.70 -1.14
C ALA A 176 -23.94 34.86 -2.15
N ALA A 177 -22.87 34.99 -2.94
CA ALA A 177 -22.81 35.98 -4.02
C ALA A 177 -23.89 35.75 -5.09
N CYS A 178 -24.06 34.52 -5.58
CA CYS A 178 -25.13 34.20 -6.53
C CYS A 178 -26.53 34.53 -5.98
N GLY A 179 -26.79 34.20 -4.70
CA GLY A 179 -28.06 34.55 -4.05
C GLY A 179 -28.27 36.06 -3.92
N TRP A 180 -27.21 36.82 -3.62
CA TRP A 180 -27.26 38.29 -3.53
C TRP A 180 -27.59 38.95 -4.88
N TYR A 181 -26.99 38.46 -5.96
CA TYR A 181 -27.22 38.95 -7.33
C TYR A 181 -28.43 38.27 -8.02
N GLN A 182 -29.30 37.59 -7.27
CA GLN A 182 -30.53 36.96 -7.75
C GLN A 182 -30.32 35.87 -8.83
N ASP A 183 -29.13 35.29 -8.93
CA ASP A 183 -28.85 34.14 -9.79
C ASP A 183 -29.20 32.84 -9.06
N TRP A 184 -30.51 32.56 -8.99
CA TRP A 184 -31.07 31.44 -8.23
C TRP A 184 -30.66 30.07 -8.78
N PHE A 185 -30.44 29.93 -10.08
CA PHE A 185 -30.02 28.67 -10.69
C PHE A 185 -28.61 28.31 -10.24
N SER A 186 -27.65 29.24 -10.35
CA SER A 186 -26.28 29.02 -9.88
C SER A 186 -26.21 28.85 -8.36
N PHE A 187 -26.98 29.65 -7.61
CA PHE A 187 -27.12 29.49 -6.16
C PHE A 187 -27.55 28.06 -5.78
N ALA A 188 -28.65 27.58 -6.37
CA ALA A 188 -29.20 26.26 -6.06
C ALA A 188 -28.23 25.14 -6.41
N VAL A 189 -27.56 25.22 -7.56
CA VAL A 189 -26.60 24.20 -8.02
C VAL A 189 -25.35 24.16 -7.14
N ILE A 190 -24.76 25.32 -6.79
CA ILE A 190 -23.58 25.38 -5.92
C ILE A 190 -23.95 24.85 -4.53
N LEU A 191 -25.07 25.29 -3.96
CA LEU A 191 -25.53 24.83 -2.65
C LEU A 191 -25.80 23.33 -2.65
N PHE A 192 -26.46 22.81 -3.69
CA PHE A 192 -26.69 21.39 -3.85
C PHE A 192 -25.37 20.62 -3.91
N GLY A 193 -24.39 21.08 -4.69
CA GLY A 193 -23.06 20.47 -4.76
C GLY A 193 -22.35 20.42 -3.40
N VAL A 194 -22.39 21.52 -2.62
CA VAL A 194 -21.82 21.58 -1.26
C VAL A 194 -22.46 20.55 -0.33
N ILE A 195 -23.80 20.46 -0.34
CA ILE A 195 -24.54 19.54 0.52
C ILE A 195 -24.26 18.08 0.12
N VAL A 196 -24.34 17.78 -1.18
CA VAL A 196 -24.13 16.42 -1.69
C VAL A 196 -22.70 15.94 -1.42
N SER A 197 -21.69 16.79 -1.64
CA SER A 197 -20.30 16.46 -1.35
C SER A 197 -20.07 16.25 0.15
N GLY A 198 -20.63 17.13 0.99
CA GLY A 198 -20.53 17.03 2.45
C GLY A 198 -21.16 15.74 3.00
N ILE A 199 -22.39 15.43 2.58
CA ILE A 199 -23.08 14.19 2.97
C ILE A 199 -22.31 12.96 2.47
N SER A 200 -21.84 12.98 1.23
CA SER A 200 -21.05 11.88 0.65
C SER A 200 -19.76 11.63 1.44
N CYS A 201 -19.07 12.69 1.84
CA CYS A 201 -17.86 12.63 2.67
C CYS A 201 -18.15 12.09 4.08
N LEU A 202 -19.31 12.45 4.68
CA LEU A 202 -19.72 11.91 5.97
C LEU A 202 -20.09 10.43 5.90
N VAL A 203 -20.85 10.02 4.88
CA VAL A 203 -21.29 8.63 4.70
C VAL A 203 -20.08 7.73 4.46
N ILE A 204 -19.18 8.09 3.54
CA ILE A 204 -17.95 7.33 3.34
C ILE A 204 -17.06 7.40 4.57
N GLY A 205 -16.82 8.59 5.12
CA GLY A 205 -15.98 8.80 6.32
C GLY A 205 -16.52 8.19 7.61
N SER A 206 -17.74 7.65 7.61
CA SER A 206 -18.26 6.83 8.72
C SER A 206 -17.62 5.44 8.77
N GLY A 207 -17.02 4.99 7.67
CA GLY A 207 -16.28 3.74 7.59
C GLY A 207 -15.01 3.77 8.45
N THR A 208 -14.79 2.71 9.21
CA THR A 208 -13.57 2.53 10.00
C THR A 208 -12.50 1.85 9.15
N PHE A 209 -11.34 2.47 9.06
CA PHE A 209 -10.17 1.92 8.38
C PHE A 209 -9.49 0.90 9.28
N ARG A 210 -9.39 -0.35 8.81
CA ARG A 210 -8.77 -1.44 9.54
C ARG A 210 -7.77 -2.19 8.68
N PHE A 211 -6.65 -2.54 9.31
CA PHE A 211 -5.74 -3.55 8.83
C PHE A 211 -6.24 -4.92 9.27
N MET A 212 -6.24 -5.88 8.34
CA MET A 212 -6.59 -7.27 8.62
C MET A 212 -5.60 -8.23 8.01
N HIS A 213 -5.32 -9.33 8.70
CA HIS A 213 -4.52 -10.44 8.21
C HIS A 213 -5.11 -11.77 8.67
N PRO A 214 -4.85 -12.89 7.97
CA PRO A 214 -5.32 -14.20 8.41
C PRO A 214 -4.63 -14.62 9.72
N GLU A 215 -5.39 -15.29 10.59
CA GLU A 215 -4.84 -15.92 11.78
C GLU A 215 -3.96 -17.12 11.37
N PRO A 216 -2.79 -17.30 12.01
CA PRO A 216 -2.03 -18.54 11.89
C PRO A 216 -2.85 -19.75 12.30
N ALA A 217 -2.62 -20.90 11.65
CA ALA A 217 -3.23 -22.14 12.09
C ALA A 217 -2.65 -22.56 13.46
N PRO A 218 -3.45 -23.20 14.34
CA PRO A 218 -2.93 -23.73 15.60
C PRO A 218 -1.76 -24.69 15.34
N GLY A 219 -0.62 -24.46 16.00
CA GLY A 219 0.58 -25.26 15.83
C GLY A 219 1.44 -24.91 14.61
N SER A 220 1.16 -23.81 13.90
CA SER A 220 2.04 -23.35 12.81
C SER A 220 3.47 -23.09 13.32
N PRO A 221 4.51 -23.52 12.57
CA PRO A 221 5.91 -23.21 12.88
C PRO A 221 6.17 -21.69 12.76
N PRO A 222 7.37 -21.20 13.13
CA PRO A 222 7.78 -19.83 12.85
C PRO A 222 7.56 -19.49 11.37
N GLY A 223 7.18 -18.23 11.10
CA GLY A 223 6.80 -17.79 9.75
C GLY A 223 7.98 -17.45 8.85
N ASP A 224 9.21 -17.70 9.32
CA ASP A 224 10.41 -17.24 8.65
C ASP A 224 10.40 -17.63 7.17
N GLY A 225 10.75 -16.67 6.32
CA GLY A 225 10.58 -16.87 4.89
C GLY A 225 11.33 -15.88 4.02
N ILE A 226 11.41 -16.24 2.75
CA ILE A 226 12.11 -15.49 1.71
C ILE A 226 11.05 -14.82 0.84
N LEU A 227 11.08 -13.49 0.80
CA LEU A 227 10.24 -12.65 -0.05
C LEU A 227 11.09 -12.08 -1.19
N GLY A 228 10.64 -12.23 -2.44
CA GLY A 228 11.43 -11.82 -3.61
C GLY A 228 12.24 -12.96 -4.24
N CYS A 229 12.84 -12.67 -5.38
CA CYS A 229 13.70 -13.59 -6.12
C CYS A 229 14.72 -12.80 -6.95
N GLU A 230 15.88 -13.40 -7.17
CA GLU A 230 16.96 -12.92 -8.04
C GLU A 230 17.83 -11.79 -7.46
N GLU A 231 17.45 -10.53 -7.68
CA GLU A 231 18.31 -9.37 -7.38
C GLU A 231 18.01 -8.72 -6.04
N GLU A 232 16.76 -8.85 -5.55
CA GLU A 232 16.33 -8.33 -4.26
C GLU A 232 15.58 -9.40 -3.47
N ILE A 233 16.13 -9.72 -2.31
CA ILE A 233 15.59 -10.72 -1.39
C ILE A 233 15.37 -10.05 -0.04
N ALA A 234 14.17 -10.18 0.51
CA ALA A 234 13.86 -9.82 1.88
C ALA A 234 13.62 -11.09 2.70
N LEU A 235 14.40 -11.28 3.76
CA LEU A 235 14.20 -12.33 4.75
C LEU A 235 13.27 -11.78 5.82
N LEU A 236 12.06 -12.32 5.88
CA LEU A 236 11.10 -12.03 6.94
C LEU A 236 11.38 -13.00 8.09
N LYS A 237 11.79 -12.50 9.25
CA LYS A 237 12.04 -13.30 10.46
C LYS A 237 11.01 -12.95 11.52
N GLY A 238 10.23 -13.92 11.97
CA GLY A 238 9.21 -13.70 13.00
C GLY A 238 8.17 -14.80 13.08
N ARG A 239 7.19 -14.60 13.97
CA ARG A 239 6.06 -15.54 14.10
C ARG A 239 5.18 -15.48 12.84
N GLU A 240 4.54 -16.60 12.51
CA GLU A 240 3.65 -16.75 11.35
C GLU A 240 2.61 -15.63 11.23
N GLY A 241 2.09 -15.11 12.35
CA GLY A 241 1.14 -13.99 12.34
C GLY A 241 1.72 -12.68 11.81
N ALA A 242 2.98 -12.37 12.16
CA ALA A 242 3.64 -11.16 11.68
C ALA A 242 4.02 -11.26 10.19
N VAL A 243 4.43 -12.45 9.76
CA VAL A 243 4.74 -12.70 8.34
C VAL A 243 3.48 -12.71 7.48
N ASN A 244 2.37 -13.25 8.00
CA ASN A 244 1.06 -13.16 7.34
C ASN A 244 0.56 -11.72 7.24
N ALA A 245 0.91 -10.84 8.18
CA ALA A 245 0.58 -9.42 8.10
C ALA A 245 1.25 -8.75 6.88
N VAL A 246 2.49 -9.12 6.54
CA VAL A 246 3.19 -8.60 5.35
C VAL A 246 2.71 -9.28 4.07
N THR A 247 2.67 -10.62 4.06
CA THR A 247 2.46 -11.41 2.84
C THR A 247 0.99 -11.49 2.40
N ARG A 248 0.06 -11.51 3.37
CA ARG A 248 -1.38 -11.73 3.16
C ARG A 248 -2.26 -10.65 3.80
N GLY A 249 -1.66 -9.63 4.41
CA GLY A 249 -2.39 -8.52 5.00
C GLY A 249 -3.10 -7.67 3.96
N ARG A 250 -4.19 -7.04 4.38
CA ARG A 250 -4.96 -6.09 3.57
C ARG A 250 -5.52 -4.97 4.42
N PHE A 251 -5.62 -3.79 3.82
CA PHE A 251 -6.40 -2.70 4.39
C PHE A 251 -7.85 -2.80 3.91
N SER A 252 -8.81 -2.63 4.81
CA SER A 252 -10.24 -2.74 4.50
C SER A 252 -11.02 -1.64 5.21
N LEU A 253 -12.15 -1.24 4.62
CA LEU A 253 -13.14 -0.40 5.31
C LEU A 253 -14.24 -1.27 5.88
N ILE A 254 -14.49 -1.07 7.17
CA ILE A 254 -15.58 -1.71 7.88
C ILE A 254 -16.58 -0.64 8.27
N PHE A 255 -17.80 -0.77 7.76
CA PHE A 255 -18.92 0.07 8.14
C PHE A 255 -19.70 -0.62 9.27
N TRP A 256 -19.73 0.03 10.42
CA TRP A 256 -20.49 -0.43 11.59
C TRP A 256 -21.92 0.09 11.49
N SER A 257 -22.87 -0.81 11.26
CA SER A 257 -24.29 -0.48 11.38
C SER A 257 -25.01 -1.64 12.04
N LYS A 258 -26.08 -1.31 12.79
CA LYS A 258 -27.00 -2.33 13.31
C LYS A 258 -27.63 -3.14 12.17
N ASP A 259 -27.78 -2.51 11.01
CA ASP A 259 -28.26 -3.11 9.76
C ASP A 259 -27.22 -2.87 8.66
N ALA A 260 -26.54 -3.92 8.20
CA ALA A 260 -25.59 -3.84 7.09
C ALA A 260 -26.24 -3.25 5.82
N ARG A 261 -27.50 -3.64 5.58
CA ARG A 261 -28.34 -3.16 4.48
C ARG A 261 -28.52 -1.64 4.49
N ARG A 262 -28.56 -1.02 5.68
CA ARG A 262 -28.72 0.45 5.81
C ARG A 262 -27.47 1.19 5.37
N SER A 263 -26.27 0.73 5.76
CA SER A 263 -25.01 1.35 5.33
C SER A 263 -24.83 1.26 3.82
N VAL A 264 -25.04 0.08 3.23
CA VAL A 264 -24.98 -0.11 1.78
C VAL A 264 -26.04 0.74 1.08
N GLY A 265 -27.25 0.80 1.63
CA GLY A 265 -28.32 1.67 1.15
C GLY A 265 -27.93 3.14 1.13
N LEU A 266 -27.30 3.67 2.18
CA LEU A 266 -26.82 5.05 2.26
C LEU A 266 -25.74 5.35 1.22
N ILE A 267 -24.77 4.45 1.04
CA ILE A 267 -23.72 4.58 0.01
C ILE A 267 -24.37 4.63 -1.38
N ARG A 268 -25.35 3.74 -1.65
CA ARG A 268 -26.09 3.71 -2.92
C ARG A 268 -26.90 5.00 -3.15
N MET A 269 -27.53 5.53 -2.12
CA MET A 269 -28.25 6.81 -2.22
C MET A 269 -27.29 7.97 -2.52
N CYS A 270 -26.12 8.00 -1.87
CA CYS A 270 -25.09 9.01 -2.17
C CYS A 270 -24.64 8.91 -3.63
N SER A 271 -24.43 7.70 -4.15
CA SER A 271 -24.11 7.45 -5.56
C SER A 271 -25.15 8.06 -6.51
N ILE A 272 -26.44 7.78 -6.27
CA ILE A 272 -27.54 8.31 -7.09
C ILE A 272 -27.60 9.84 -7.01
N ILE A 273 -27.49 10.40 -5.82
CA ILE A 273 -27.56 11.85 -5.60
C ILE A 273 -26.38 12.57 -6.27
N LEU A 274 -25.17 11.99 -6.24
CA LEU A 274 -23.99 12.51 -6.95
C LEU A 274 -24.18 12.52 -8.47
N VAL A 275 -24.80 11.49 -9.03
CA VAL A 275 -25.15 11.45 -10.47
C VAL A 275 -26.22 12.49 -10.81
N ILE A 276 -27.25 12.63 -9.97
CA ILE A 276 -28.29 13.66 -10.12
C ILE A 276 -27.66 15.06 -10.04
N GLN A 277 -26.71 15.28 -9.14
CA GLN A 277 -25.95 16.54 -9.04
C GLN A 277 -25.19 16.83 -10.34
N ALA A 278 -24.51 15.85 -10.93
CA ALA A 278 -23.83 16.03 -12.21
C ALA A 278 -24.80 16.43 -13.34
N ILE A 279 -25.96 15.77 -13.41
CA ILE A 279 -26.99 16.07 -14.41
C ILE A 279 -27.58 17.47 -14.17
N ALA A 280 -27.88 17.83 -12.92
CA ALA A 280 -28.38 19.15 -12.57
C ALA A 280 -27.39 20.26 -12.93
N GLN A 281 -26.09 20.04 -12.71
CA GLN A 281 -25.02 20.96 -13.12
C GLN A 281 -24.99 21.15 -14.65
N LEU A 282 -25.18 20.08 -15.42
CA LEU A 282 -25.21 20.15 -16.89
C LEU A 282 -26.39 20.96 -17.44
N ILE A 283 -27.55 20.87 -16.80
CA ILE A 283 -28.80 21.48 -17.29
C ILE A 283 -28.96 22.93 -16.78
N LEU A 284 -28.69 23.18 -15.50
CA LEU A 284 -29.05 24.43 -14.83
C LEU A 284 -27.96 25.50 -14.88
N VAL A 285 -26.68 25.12 -14.95
CA VAL A 285 -25.58 26.11 -15.03
C VAL A 285 -25.62 26.92 -16.33
N PRO A 286 -25.86 26.33 -17.52
CA PRO A 286 -25.97 27.10 -18.77
C PRO A 286 -27.13 28.09 -18.80
N GLN A 287 -28.17 27.84 -17.99
CA GLN A 287 -29.34 28.71 -17.85
C GLN A 287 -29.11 29.88 -16.90
N SER A 288 -27.99 29.86 -16.16
CA SER A 288 -27.60 30.94 -15.25
C SER A 288 -27.01 32.13 -16.01
N SER A 289 -26.97 33.30 -15.36
CA SER A 289 -26.28 34.46 -15.90
C SER A 289 -24.78 34.19 -16.05
N LEU A 290 -24.08 35.00 -16.85
CA LEU A 290 -22.61 34.91 -16.96
C LEU A 290 -21.91 35.05 -15.62
N PHE A 291 -22.44 35.89 -14.74
CA PHE A 291 -21.94 36.03 -13.38
C PHE A 291 -22.07 34.72 -12.60
N GLY A 292 -23.24 34.08 -12.61
CA GLY A 292 -23.47 32.79 -11.96
C GLY A 292 -22.60 31.67 -12.52
N GLN A 293 -22.45 31.61 -13.86
CA GLN A 293 -21.55 30.66 -14.52
C GLN A 293 -20.09 30.84 -14.06
N PHE A 294 -19.62 32.08 -13.95
CA PHE A 294 -18.28 32.38 -13.46
C PHE A 294 -18.11 31.98 -11.99
N MET A 295 -19.08 32.31 -11.12
CA MET A 295 -19.05 31.93 -9.71
C MET A 295 -19.05 30.41 -9.53
N PHE A 296 -19.84 29.70 -10.34
CA PHE A 296 -19.84 28.25 -10.38
C PHE A 296 -18.46 27.70 -10.76
N VAL A 297 -17.87 28.16 -11.86
CA VAL A 297 -16.54 27.72 -12.31
C VAL A 297 -15.47 28.04 -11.27
N ALA A 298 -15.50 29.20 -10.63
CA ALA A 298 -14.57 29.56 -9.56
C ALA A 298 -14.66 28.60 -8.37
N SER A 299 -15.89 28.25 -7.94
CA SER A 299 -16.11 27.30 -6.83
C SER A 299 -15.56 25.91 -7.13
N VAL A 300 -15.76 25.43 -8.37
CA VAL A 300 -15.29 24.12 -8.84
C VAL A 300 -13.77 24.13 -9.02
N ALA A 301 -13.20 25.19 -9.59
CA ALA A 301 -11.76 25.31 -9.85
C ALA A 301 -10.94 25.32 -8.55
N VAL A 302 -11.37 26.06 -7.52
CA VAL A 302 -10.69 26.05 -6.22
C VAL A 302 -10.79 24.69 -5.55
N SER A 303 -11.98 24.06 -5.62
CA SER A 303 -12.18 22.71 -5.10
C SER A 303 -11.33 21.66 -5.83
N TRP A 304 -11.16 21.81 -7.14
CA TRP A 304 -10.30 20.98 -7.96
C TRP A 304 -8.83 21.14 -7.58
N LEU A 305 -8.32 22.37 -7.46
CA LEU A 305 -6.94 22.63 -7.04
C LEU A 305 -6.63 22.02 -5.67
N TYR A 306 -7.58 22.10 -4.74
CA TYR A 306 -7.46 21.45 -3.44
C TYR A 306 -7.41 19.92 -3.56
N ASN A 307 -8.32 19.31 -4.35
CA ASN A 307 -8.30 17.88 -4.61
C ASN A 307 -7.01 17.43 -5.30
N LEU A 308 -6.46 18.24 -6.22
CA LEU A 308 -5.19 17.98 -6.90
C LEU A 308 -4.01 18.03 -5.93
N TRP A 309 -3.98 19.01 -5.03
CA TRP A 309 -2.98 19.08 -3.96
C TRP A 309 -3.05 17.83 -3.06
N LEU A 310 -4.25 17.37 -2.71
CA LEU A 310 -4.42 16.13 -1.93
C LEU A 310 -4.02 14.89 -2.71
N TRP A 311 -4.31 14.86 -4.01
CA TRP A 311 -3.93 13.75 -4.88
C TRP A 311 -2.40 13.67 -5.05
N SER A 312 -1.70 14.80 -4.96
CA SER A 312 -0.23 14.84 -5.01
C SER A 312 0.45 14.18 -3.81
N PHE A 313 -0.27 13.91 -2.71
CA PHE A 313 0.29 13.11 -1.62
C PHE A 313 0.58 11.70 -2.12
N ASP A 314 1.82 11.27 -1.94
CA ASP A 314 2.28 9.94 -2.29
C ASP A 314 1.52 8.88 -1.47
N LYS A 315 0.50 8.31 -2.12
CA LYS A 315 -0.37 7.26 -1.58
C LYS A 315 0.43 6.05 -1.14
N GLU A 316 1.48 5.70 -1.87
CA GLU A 316 2.34 4.57 -1.52
C GLU A 316 3.13 4.87 -0.25
N LYS A 317 3.72 6.07 -0.16
CA LYS A 317 4.44 6.50 1.05
C LYS A 317 3.56 6.46 2.29
N VAL A 318 2.32 6.97 2.18
CA VAL A 318 1.31 6.89 3.24
C VAL A 318 1.04 5.44 3.65
N GLN A 319 0.86 4.53 2.69
CA GLN A 319 0.62 3.12 2.98
C GLN A 319 1.83 2.44 3.62
N ARG A 320 3.05 2.80 3.22
CA ARG A 320 4.28 2.31 3.86
C ARG A 320 4.39 2.78 5.30
N GLU A 321 4.09 4.04 5.59
CA GLU A 321 4.04 4.56 6.96
C GLU A 321 2.97 3.84 7.80
N LEU A 322 1.79 3.57 7.24
CA LEU A 322 0.75 2.78 7.92
C LEU A 322 1.19 1.33 8.15
N LEU A 323 1.86 0.71 7.19
CA LEU A 323 2.38 -0.66 7.34
C LEU A 323 3.45 -0.72 8.44
N LYS A 324 4.37 0.24 8.50
CA LYS A 324 5.35 0.35 9.60
C LYS A 324 4.66 0.54 10.95
N GLU A 325 3.62 1.36 11.04
CA GLU A 325 2.84 1.54 12.27
C GLU A 325 2.13 0.25 12.70
N VAL A 326 1.63 -0.53 11.74
CA VAL A 326 1.01 -1.83 12.02
C VAL A 326 2.04 -2.81 12.57
N LEU A 327 3.23 -2.85 11.97
CA LEU A 327 4.33 -3.76 12.30
C LEU A 327 5.23 -3.30 13.47
N ASP A 328 4.95 -2.13 14.06
CA ASP A 328 5.72 -1.51 15.15
C ASP A 328 7.18 -1.18 14.77
N ASP A 329 7.35 -0.58 13.59
CA ASP A 329 8.62 -0.13 13.01
C ASP A 329 9.74 -1.19 13.06
N PRO A 330 9.60 -2.28 12.27
CA PRO A 330 10.52 -3.40 12.36
C PRO A 330 11.94 -2.99 11.93
N PRO A 331 13.00 -3.43 12.65
CA PRO A 331 14.36 -3.15 12.24
C PRO A 331 14.66 -3.87 10.91
N LEU A 332 15.04 -3.07 9.91
CA LEU A 332 15.43 -3.54 8.58
C LEU A 332 16.94 -3.30 8.39
N SER A 333 17.66 -4.35 7.99
CA SER A 333 19.10 -4.26 7.68
C SER A 333 19.36 -4.78 6.28
N LYS A 334 19.93 -3.94 5.41
CA LYS A 334 20.21 -4.29 4.01
C LYS A 334 21.70 -4.56 3.79
N TYR A 335 21.98 -5.64 3.10
CA TYR A 335 23.33 -6.10 2.75
C TYR A 335 23.44 -6.31 1.23
N VAL A 336 24.60 -5.99 0.66
CA VAL A 336 24.92 -6.27 -0.75
C VAL A 336 25.98 -7.35 -0.82
N LEU A 337 25.64 -8.44 -1.49
CA LEU A 337 26.50 -9.59 -1.67
C LEU A 337 27.00 -9.61 -3.11
N GLY A 338 28.30 -9.83 -3.33
CA GLY A 338 28.91 -9.70 -4.66
C GLY A 338 28.56 -10.84 -5.64
N THR A 339 28.10 -11.98 -5.14
CA THR A 339 27.69 -13.14 -5.95
C THR A 339 26.41 -13.79 -5.41
N ARG A 340 25.67 -14.49 -6.28
CA ARG A 340 24.50 -15.30 -5.89
C ARG A 340 24.88 -16.43 -4.92
N THR A 341 26.06 -17.02 -5.06
CA THR A 341 26.57 -18.07 -4.16
C THR A 341 26.78 -17.51 -2.75
N SER A 342 27.45 -16.36 -2.64
CA SER A 342 27.63 -15.66 -1.35
C SER A 342 26.30 -15.26 -0.73
N MET A 343 25.33 -14.81 -1.54
CA MET A 343 23.96 -14.53 -1.08
C MET A 343 23.31 -15.75 -0.45
N VAL A 344 23.38 -16.92 -1.09
CA VAL A 344 22.74 -18.12 -0.54
C VAL A 344 23.35 -18.53 0.80
N ILE A 345 24.67 -18.50 0.91
CA ILE A 345 25.34 -18.79 2.19
C ILE A 345 24.90 -17.80 3.27
N PHE A 346 24.87 -16.51 2.95
CA PHE A 346 24.44 -15.46 3.86
C PHE A 346 22.99 -15.66 4.33
N VAL A 347 22.08 -16.00 3.41
CA VAL A 347 20.67 -16.29 3.71
C VAL A 347 20.53 -17.52 4.60
N LEU A 348 21.24 -18.61 4.30
CA LEU A 348 21.19 -19.85 5.10
C LEU A 348 21.70 -19.62 6.53
N LEU A 349 22.77 -18.84 6.70
CA LEU A 349 23.31 -18.46 8.01
C LEU A 349 22.34 -17.54 8.77
N ALA A 350 21.69 -16.60 8.08
CA ALA A 350 20.74 -15.68 8.70
C ALA A 350 19.44 -16.35 9.18
N LEU A 351 19.03 -17.43 8.51
CA LEU A 351 17.82 -18.19 8.83
C LEU A 351 18.03 -19.27 9.90
N ASP A 352 19.28 -19.71 10.15
CA ASP A 352 19.66 -20.73 11.14
C ASP A 352 18.79 -22.00 11.06
N LEU A 353 18.89 -22.71 9.93
CA LEU A 353 17.98 -23.80 9.57
C LEU A 353 18.49 -25.18 9.97
N ASP A 354 17.58 -26.01 10.49
CA ASP A 354 17.81 -27.44 10.72
C ASP A 354 18.04 -28.19 9.40
N ASP A 355 17.25 -27.87 8.37
CA ASP A 355 17.40 -28.43 7.02
C ASP A 355 17.68 -27.36 5.94
N PRO A 356 18.96 -26.99 5.72
CA PRO A 356 19.32 -25.96 4.75
C PRO A 356 19.21 -26.44 3.29
N GLU A 357 19.00 -27.74 3.06
CA GLU A 357 19.05 -28.34 1.72
C GLU A 357 17.90 -27.84 0.82
N ASP A 358 16.68 -27.77 1.35
CA ASP A 358 15.50 -27.31 0.63
C ASP A 358 15.59 -25.85 0.19
N VAL A 359 16.07 -24.98 1.09
CA VAL A 359 16.26 -23.55 0.80
C VAL A 359 17.42 -23.34 -0.17
N MET A 360 18.51 -24.11 -0.03
CA MET A 360 19.62 -24.02 -0.97
C MET A 360 19.21 -24.46 -2.38
N ASN A 361 18.42 -25.52 -2.50
CA ASN A 361 17.89 -25.99 -3.80
C ASN A 361 16.92 -25.00 -4.43
N PHE A 362 16.19 -24.24 -3.61
CA PHE A 362 15.33 -23.15 -4.08
C PHE A 362 16.12 -21.97 -4.65
N LEU A 363 17.12 -21.48 -3.91
CA LEU A 363 17.87 -20.27 -4.26
C LEU A 363 18.93 -20.53 -5.33
N LEU A 364 19.55 -21.70 -5.28
CA LEU A 364 20.48 -22.21 -6.29
C LEU A 364 19.93 -23.55 -6.78
N PRO A 365 19.21 -23.54 -7.91
CA PRO A 365 18.99 -24.75 -8.68
C PRO A 365 20.24 -24.99 -9.56
N PRO A 366 21.12 -25.96 -9.24
CA PRO A 366 21.85 -26.58 -10.35
C PRO A 366 21.98 -28.11 -10.24
N SER A 367 22.07 -28.72 -11.43
CA SER A 367 22.03 -30.16 -11.71
C SER A 367 23.40 -30.79 -12.02
N THR A 368 24.48 -30.00 -12.10
CA THR A 368 25.81 -30.51 -12.49
C THR A 368 26.58 -31.10 -11.30
N ARG A 369 27.59 -31.91 -11.60
CA ARG A 369 28.35 -32.69 -10.61
C ARG A 369 29.10 -31.82 -9.60
N ALA A 370 29.80 -30.78 -10.07
CA ALA A 370 30.54 -29.85 -9.22
C ALA A 370 29.61 -29.14 -8.20
N TRP A 371 28.41 -28.74 -8.62
CA TRP A 371 27.42 -28.13 -7.73
C TRP A 371 26.90 -29.10 -6.66
N LYS A 372 26.72 -30.39 -6.99
CA LYS A 372 26.32 -31.39 -5.99
C LYS A 372 27.40 -31.58 -4.91
N ILE A 373 28.67 -31.63 -5.32
CA ILE A 373 29.81 -31.73 -4.39
C ILE A 373 29.86 -30.50 -3.48
N TRP A 374 29.80 -29.30 -4.06
CA TRP A 374 29.79 -28.05 -3.31
C TRP A 374 28.64 -27.98 -2.29
N LYS A 375 27.41 -28.25 -2.74
CA LYS A 375 26.21 -28.24 -1.90
C LYS A 375 26.34 -29.21 -0.71
N ALA A 376 26.77 -30.44 -0.96
CA ALA A 376 26.94 -31.45 0.08
C ALA A 376 27.97 -31.01 1.13
N ALA A 377 29.11 -30.45 0.69
CA ALA A 377 30.15 -29.96 1.58
C ALA A 377 29.69 -28.78 2.46
N VAL A 378 28.93 -27.85 1.88
CA VAL A 378 28.34 -26.70 2.58
C VAL A 378 27.27 -27.15 3.59
N ILE A 379 26.29 -27.95 3.17
CA ILE A 379 25.21 -28.46 4.05
C ILE A 379 25.81 -29.19 5.24
N ARG A 380 26.79 -30.08 5.01
CA ARG A 380 27.46 -30.84 6.07
C ARG A 380 28.09 -29.92 7.13
N ARG A 381 28.70 -28.81 6.71
CA ARG A 381 29.32 -27.84 7.62
C ARG A 381 28.29 -26.98 8.36
N LEU A 382 27.24 -26.53 7.65
CA LEU A 382 26.12 -25.81 8.26
C LEU A 382 25.42 -26.64 9.35
N ARG A 383 25.05 -27.89 9.05
CA ARG A 383 24.43 -28.82 10.01
C ARG A 383 25.31 -29.14 11.23
N SER A 384 26.64 -29.06 11.07
CA SER A 384 27.58 -29.30 12.18
C SER A 384 27.99 -28.02 12.91
N HIS A 385 27.40 -26.86 12.55
CA HIS A 385 27.77 -25.52 13.03
C HIS A 385 29.29 -25.25 13.01
N LYS A 386 29.99 -25.88 12.06
CA LYS A 386 31.43 -25.68 11.87
C LYS A 386 31.67 -24.41 11.07
N LYS A 387 32.86 -23.83 11.24
CA LYS A 387 33.32 -22.74 10.37
C LYS A 387 33.31 -23.21 8.91
N LEU A 388 32.88 -22.33 8.00
CA LEU A 388 32.90 -22.59 6.56
C LEU A 388 34.31 -22.41 5.98
N GLU A 389 35.28 -23.10 6.57
CA GLU A 389 36.65 -23.22 6.06
C GLU A 389 36.74 -24.48 5.19
N PHE A 390 37.36 -24.31 4.03
CA PHE A 390 37.46 -25.32 2.97
C PHE A 390 38.91 -25.39 2.52
N ASP A 391 39.40 -26.60 2.28
CA ASP A 391 40.77 -26.87 1.87
C ASP A 391 40.82 -27.69 0.58
N ALA A 392 42.03 -27.95 0.08
CA ALA A 392 42.24 -28.68 -1.16
C ALA A 392 41.51 -30.03 -1.20
N SER A 393 41.30 -30.69 -0.05
CA SER A 393 40.61 -31.98 0.01
C SER A 393 39.12 -31.90 -0.31
N ASP A 394 38.50 -30.72 -0.19
CA ASP A 394 37.08 -30.52 -0.51
C ASP A 394 36.78 -30.40 -2.01
N TRP A 395 37.80 -30.11 -2.83
CA TRP A 395 37.64 -29.90 -4.28
C TRP A 395 38.60 -30.70 -5.17
N ASP A 396 39.57 -31.41 -4.58
CA ASP A 396 40.50 -32.30 -5.29
C ASP A 396 39.84 -33.68 -5.52
N ASP A 397 38.82 -33.70 -6.38
CA ASP A 397 38.22 -34.93 -6.89
C ASP A 397 38.81 -35.22 -8.28
N SER A 398 39.52 -36.35 -8.38
CA SER A 398 40.20 -36.82 -9.60
C SER A 398 39.26 -37.11 -10.77
N SER A 399 37.96 -37.13 -10.50
CA SER A 399 36.93 -37.38 -11.50
C SER A 399 36.25 -36.11 -12.04
N LEU A 400 36.71 -34.93 -11.62
CA LEU A 400 36.31 -33.63 -12.16
C LEU A 400 37.32 -33.16 -13.21
N SER A 401 36.84 -32.45 -14.24
CA SER A 401 37.71 -31.75 -15.19
C SER A 401 38.44 -30.57 -14.52
N GLY A 402 39.56 -30.12 -15.09
CA GLY A 402 40.32 -28.99 -14.55
C GLY A 402 39.51 -27.69 -14.48
N GLU A 403 38.57 -27.47 -15.40
CA GLU A 403 37.65 -26.33 -15.37
C GLU A 403 36.63 -26.44 -14.22
N GLU A 404 36.09 -27.64 -13.98
CA GLU A 404 35.16 -27.89 -12.87
C GLU A 404 35.84 -27.73 -11.51
N GLN A 405 37.09 -28.18 -11.36
CA GLN A 405 37.87 -27.97 -10.14
C GLN A 405 38.14 -26.49 -9.87
N GLN A 406 38.50 -25.72 -10.91
CA GLN A 406 38.71 -24.28 -10.79
C GLN A 406 37.42 -23.53 -10.44
N MET A 407 36.29 -23.93 -11.03
CA MET A 407 34.97 -23.41 -10.68
C MET A 407 34.63 -23.73 -9.22
N LEU A 408 34.84 -24.98 -8.78
CA LEU A 408 34.53 -25.44 -7.43
C LEU A 408 35.35 -24.69 -6.37
N LYS A 409 36.65 -24.51 -6.62
CA LYS A 409 37.54 -23.68 -5.78
C LYS A 409 37.03 -22.25 -5.64
N THR A 410 36.52 -21.66 -6.72
CA THR A 410 35.94 -20.30 -6.70
C THR A 410 34.67 -20.25 -5.86
N LEU A 411 33.79 -21.25 -5.98
CA LEU A 411 32.54 -21.33 -5.21
C LEU A 411 32.78 -21.52 -3.70
N PHE A 412 33.81 -22.28 -3.32
CA PHE A 412 34.19 -22.43 -1.91
C PHE A 412 34.75 -21.13 -1.32
N LYS A 413 35.53 -20.39 -2.11
CA LYS A 413 35.99 -19.05 -1.70
C LYS A 413 34.83 -18.07 -1.51
N ASP A 414 33.87 -18.04 -2.44
CA ASP A 414 32.67 -17.20 -2.32
C ASP A 414 31.86 -17.53 -1.05
N ALA A 415 31.87 -18.79 -0.60
CA ALA A 415 31.21 -19.23 0.62
C ALA A 415 31.97 -18.81 1.89
N GLN A 416 33.31 -18.84 1.86
CA GLN A 416 34.17 -18.32 2.94
C GLN A 416 33.98 -16.82 3.12
N ASP A 417 34.09 -16.05 2.04
CA ASP A 417 33.92 -14.59 2.05
C ASP A 417 32.54 -14.21 2.64
N ALA A 418 31.49 -14.95 2.28
CA ALA A 418 30.13 -14.74 2.80
C ALA A 418 30.00 -15.09 4.29
N TYR A 419 30.65 -16.15 4.75
CA TYR A 419 30.65 -16.54 6.16
C TYR A 419 31.39 -15.52 7.02
N GLU A 420 32.55 -15.05 6.58
CA GLU A 420 33.31 -14.00 7.28
C GLU A 420 32.49 -12.70 7.35
N GLY A 421 31.90 -12.27 6.23
CA GLY A 421 31.02 -11.11 6.21
C GLY A 421 29.78 -11.26 7.10
N PHE A 422 29.20 -12.45 7.18
CA PHE A 422 28.12 -12.73 8.13
C PHE A 422 28.60 -12.62 9.58
N LYS A 423 29.78 -13.15 9.90
CA LYS A 423 30.36 -13.11 11.24
C LYS A 423 30.68 -11.69 11.72
N GLU A 424 31.14 -10.82 10.83
CA GLU A 424 31.35 -9.39 11.13
C GLU A 424 30.05 -8.68 11.58
N HIS A 425 28.90 -9.12 11.09
CA HIS A 425 27.58 -8.52 11.36
C HIS A 425 26.66 -9.44 12.18
N GLU A 426 27.16 -10.54 12.72
CA GLU A 426 26.36 -11.59 13.36
C GLU A 426 25.54 -11.04 14.53
N GLU A 427 26.12 -10.17 15.35
CA GLU A 427 25.40 -9.54 16.46
C GLU A 427 24.25 -8.67 15.98
N GLN A 428 24.36 -7.96 14.86
CA GLN A 428 23.27 -7.12 14.33
C GLN A 428 22.17 -7.99 13.71
N ILE A 429 22.55 -9.12 13.09
CA ILE A 429 21.64 -10.03 12.41
C ILE A 429 20.90 -10.95 13.40
N LEU A 430 21.56 -11.36 14.49
CA LEU A 430 21.03 -12.30 15.47
C LEU A 430 20.58 -11.67 16.79
N SER A 431 21.05 -10.47 17.20
CA SER A 431 20.60 -9.85 18.45
C SER A 431 19.13 -9.47 18.43
N CYS A 432 18.58 -9.13 17.26
CA CYS A 432 17.14 -8.99 17.09
C CYS A 432 16.38 -10.31 17.32
N SER A 433 16.96 -11.48 17.01
CA SER A 433 16.30 -12.78 17.19
C SER A 433 16.20 -13.25 18.64
N LYS A 434 16.94 -12.65 19.59
CA LYS A 434 17.06 -13.13 20.98
C LYS A 434 16.17 -12.46 22.02
N ILE A 435 15.26 -11.56 21.61
CA ILE A 435 14.25 -11.01 22.53
C ILE A 435 13.12 -12.05 22.65
N LYS A 436 13.30 -12.97 23.61
CA LYS A 436 12.33 -14.02 23.99
C LYS A 436 11.08 -13.44 24.62
#